data_AF-A0A2V9N4P9-F1
#
_entry.id   AF-A0A2V9N4P9-F1
#
_cell.length_a   1.000
_cell.length_b   1.000
_cell.length_c   1.000
_cell.angle_alpha   90.00
_cell.angle_beta   90.00
_cell.angle_gamma   90.00
#
_symmetry.space_group_name_H-M   'P 1'
#
loop_
_entity.id
_entity.type
_entity.pdbx_description
1 polymer ?
#
loop_
_entity_poly.entity_id
_entity_poly.type
_entity_poly.pdbx_seq_one_letter_code
_entity_poly.pdbx_strand_id
1 'polypeptide(L)'
;MDAMEVYARLDRVRKIREKDILSVTVNHELEDVVEIFSRLNSRGTRVTEADIYLGVVASKNPGWVRDEFLPFLNVLADSGFHVDPNLLFQSLTAVGIKKVRFKEINDSFWSRDQIEPAWKKCREGWKRTIHRLQNYGVLSDDPLPTQAALVTLVALLDRFPEEGGFDSAFYWFVQASRFGRYSGSSATALEEDLKEAATASNLVEGIAGLMKRLAASQPIEAEEFRRDYTDGKFWRFLLYLLVYKNGAQDWDKAGTRLGFDGKELLANFRPQWHHIYPQKFLNKKVEPEKIDSLANIAVIGPNINIRISNQDPMKYLDKYTISEEKLQQQFVDWKREEFAVQKYHEFLDARASRLASEANDYLLTLSKGLPDSCRPNLKMAAGNNSTV
;
A
#
# COMPACT_ATOMS: atom_id res chain seq x y z
N MET A 1 -22.56 23.34 -17.17
CA MET A 1 -23.33 23.34 -15.91
C MET A 1 -24.52 24.25 -16.14
N ASP A 2 -25.73 23.72 -15.99
CA ASP A 2 -26.98 24.48 -16.16
C ASP A 2 -27.11 25.53 -15.04
N ALA A 3 -27.60 26.73 -15.35
CA ALA A 3 -27.82 27.80 -14.38
C ALA A 3 -28.75 27.35 -13.24
N MET A 4 -29.71 26.47 -13.54
CA MET A 4 -30.62 25.89 -12.57
C MET A 4 -29.90 24.92 -11.60
N GLU A 5 -28.89 24.21 -12.10
CA GLU A 5 -28.04 23.32 -11.30
C GLU A 5 -27.13 24.13 -10.36
N VAL A 6 -26.58 25.23 -10.84
CA VAL A 6 -25.78 26.17 -10.01
C VAL A 6 -26.65 26.79 -8.91
N TYR A 7 -27.86 27.23 -9.26
CA TYR A 7 -28.81 27.79 -8.28
C TYR A 7 -29.20 26.76 -7.22
N ALA A 8 -29.49 25.52 -7.61
CA ALA A 8 -29.79 24.43 -6.68
C ALA A 8 -28.60 24.09 -5.75
N ARG A 9 -27.36 24.16 -6.26
CA ARG A 9 -26.14 23.99 -5.43
C ARG A 9 -25.98 25.15 -4.45
N LEU A 10 -26.16 26.40 -4.88
CA LEU A 10 -26.09 27.58 -4.02
C LEU A 10 -27.19 27.60 -2.94
N ASP A 11 -28.41 27.21 -3.29
CA ASP A 11 -29.53 27.12 -2.36
C ASP A 11 -29.28 26.07 -1.25
N ARG A 12 -28.68 24.92 -1.61
CA ARG A 12 -28.24 23.92 -0.62
C ARG A 12 -27.21 24.48 0.36
N VAL A 13 -26.24 25.26 -0.12
CA VAL A 13 -25.24 25.91 0.75
C VAL A 13 -25.92 26.97 1.63
N ARG A 14 -26.85 27.76 1.07
CA ARG A 14 -27.57 28.79 1.82
C ARG A 14 -28.41 28.20 2.95
N LYS A 15 -29.08 27.07 2.70
CA LYS A 15 -29.87 26.31 3.69
C LYS A 15 -29.05 25.76 4.86
N ILE A 16 -27.71 25.69 4.76
CA ILE A 16 -26.87 25.34 5.92
C ILE A 16 -27.00 26.40 7.02
N ARG A 17 -27.22 27.67 6.67
CA ARG A 17 -27.45 28.75 7.65
C ARG A 17 -28.75 28.60 8.44
N GLU A 18 -29.70 27.85 7.90
CA GLU A 18 -31.03 27.62 8.48
C GLU A 18 -31.10 26.30 9.25
N LYS A 19 -30.02 25.52 9.27
CA LYS A 19 -29.97 24.30 10.08
C LYS A 19 -29.82 24.66 11.55
N ASP A 20 -30.74 24.14 12.36
CA ASP A 20 -30.60 24.18 13.81
C ASP A 20 -29.35 23.40 14.23
N ILE A 21 -28.38 24.13 14.79
CA ILE A 21 -27.22 23.54 15.43
C ILE A 21 -27.64 23.20 16.86
N LEU A 22 -28.00 21.94 17.09
CA LEU A 22 -28.14 21.42 18.45
C LEU A 22 -26.76 21.40 19.11
N SER A 23 -26.47 22.44 19.90
CA SER A 23 -25.30 22.49 20.75
C SER A 23 -25.68 21.98 22.14
N VAL A 24 -25.13 20.83 22.53
CA VAL A 24 -25.21 20.34 23.91
C VAL A 24 -23.85 20.61 24.54
N THR A 25 -23.77 21.61 25.41
CA THR A 25 -22.57 21.85 26.21
C THR A 25 -22.60 20.91 27.40
N VAL A 26 -21.69 19.94 27.39
CA VAL A 26 -21.54 18.98 28.49
C VAL A 26 -20.15 19.15 29.10
N ASN A 27 -20.09 19.33 30.42
CA ASN A 27 -18.83 19.29 31.16
C ASN A 27 -18.49 17.81 31.40
N HIS A 28 -17.75 17.26 30.46
CA HIS A 28 -17.31 15.88 30.46
C HIS A 28 -15.82 15.84 30.12
N GLU A 29 -15.12 14.83 30.63
CA GLU A 29 -13.74 14.57 30.23
C GLU A 29 -13.70 14.27 28.73
N LEU A 30 -12.57 14.51 28.08
CA LEU A 30 -12.44 14.34 26.63
C LEU A 30 -12.79 12.90 26.20
N GLU A 31 -12.47 11.93 27.04
CA GLU A 31 -12.77 10.51 26.84
C GLU A 31 -14.27 10.24 26.78
N ASP A 32 -15.05 10.88 27.64
CA ASP A 32 -16.51 10.79 27.65
C ASP A 32 -17.09 11.41 26.37
N VAL A 33 -16.51 12.53 25.90
CA VAL A 33 -16.90 13.16 24.63
C VAL A 33 -16.63 12.22 23.45
N VAL A 34 -15.46 11.57 23.42
CA VAL A 34 -15.12 10.55 22.40
C VAL A 34 -16.12 9.40 22.42
N GLU A 35 -16.49 8.90 23.60
CA GLU A 35 -17.45 7.81 23.73
C GLU A 35 -18.87 8.23 23.31
N ILE A 36 -19.31 9.43 23.71
CA ILE A 36 -20.60 10.01 23.33
C ILE A 36 -20.69 10.14 21.81
N PHE A 37 -19.69 10.75 21.15
CA PHE A 37 -19.66 10.90 19.70
C PHE A 37 -19.57 9.55 18.98
N SER A 38 -18.81 8.59 19.52
CA SER A 38 -18.71 7.24 18.94
C SER A 38 -20.05 6.48 18.99
N ARG A 39 -20.82 6.65 20.07
CA ARG A 39 -22.15 6.04 20.23
C ARG A 39 -23.23 6.76 19.42
N LEU A 40 -23.20 8.10 19.37
CA LEU A 40 -24.18 8.91 18.64
C LEU A 40 -23.98 8.85 17.11
N ASN A 41 -22.74 8.84 16.62
CA ASN A 41 -22.42 8.78 15.19
C ASN A 41 -22.45 7.36 14.61
N SER A 42 -23.47 6.58 14.99
CA SER A 42 -23.68 5.24 14.42
C SER A 42 -24.26 5.27 12.99
N ARG A 43 -24.81 6.41 12.54
CA ARG A 43 -25.34 6.62 11.18
C ARG A 43 -24.83 7.95 10.59
N GLY A 44 -24.17 7.89 9.43
CA GLY A 44 -23.55 9.04 8.75
C GLY A 44 -22.03 8.90 8.57
N THR A 45 -21.33 9.97 8.22
CA THR A 45 -19.85 10.01 8.26
C THR A 45 -19.42 9.87 9.71
N ARG A 46 -18.77 8.76 10.05
CA ARG A 46 -18.31 8.50 11.41
C ARG A 46 -17.22 9.50 11.77
N VAL A 47 -17.45 10.28 12.81
CA VAL A 47 -16.39 11.04 13.47
C VAL A 47 -15.46 10.02 14.12
N THR A 48 -14.20 10.01 13.70
CA THR A 48 -13.17 9.13 14.26
C THR A 48 -12.63 9.70 15.57
N GLU A 49 -11.98 8.85 16.37
CA GLU A 49 -11.26 9.32 17.57
C GLU A 49 -10.25 10.42 17.21
N ALA A 50 -9.53 10.26 16.09
CA ALA A 50 -8.59 11.27 15.61
C ALA A 50 -9.26 12.62 15.30
N ASP A 51 -10.47 12.65 14.73
CA ASP A 51 -11.17 13.90 14.44
C ASP A 51 -11.47 14.69 15.72
N ILE A 52 -11.79 13.99 16.81
CA ILE A 52 -12.10 14.61 18.10
C ILE A 52 -10.82 15.19 18.72
N TYR A 53 -9.73 14.42 18.72
CA TYR A 53 -8.44 14.89 19.21
C TYR A 53 -7.85 16.01 18.32
N LEU A 54 -8.05 15.98 17.01
CA LEU A 54 -7.70 17.09 16.13
C LEU A 54 -8.46 18.36 16.50
N GLY A 55 -9.72 18.26 16.94
CA GLY A 55 -10.47 19.37 17.52
C GLY A 55 -9.83 19.95 18.79
N VAL A 56 -9.34 19.09 19.68
CA VAL A 56 -8.58 19.51 20.88
C VAL A 56 -7.29 20.21 20.50
N VAL A 57 -6.54 19.64 19.56
CA VAL A 57 -5.31 20.27 19.04
C VAL A 57 -5.61 21.61 18.41
N ALA A 58 -6.68 21.74 17.62
CA ALA A 58 -7.09 23.00 17.00
C ALA A 58 -7.47 24.07 18.04
N SER A 59 -8.13 23.67 19.13
CA SER A 59 -8.48 24.55 20.24
C SER A 59 -7.23 25.07 20.97
N LYS A 60 -6.28 24.18 21.25
CA LYS A 60 -5.02 24.52 21.96
C LYS A 60 -4.01 25.24 21.08
N ASN A 61 -4.05 25.01 19.77
CA ASN A 61 -3.10 25.53 18.80
C ASN A 61 -3.87 26.18 17.63
N PRO A 62 -4.45 27.38 17.83
CA PRO A 62 -5.25 28.05 16.80
C PRO A 62 -4.47 28.17 15.48
N GLY A 63 -5.09 27.72 14.39
CA GLY A 63 -4.51 27.74 13.04
C GLY A 63 -3.67 26.51 12.68
N TRP A 64 -3.08 25.77 13.63
CA TRP A 64 -2.14 24.68 13.34
C TRP A 64 -2.72 23.59 12.44
N VAL A 65 -3.95 23.14 12.69
CA VAL A 65 -4.58 22.09 11.85
C VAL A 65 -4.75 22.57 10.40
N ARG A 66 -5.20 23.81 10.21
CA ARG A 66 -5.45 24.40 8.88
C ARG A 66 -4.16 24.75 8.15
N ASP A 67 -3.18 25.27 8.88
CA ASP A 67 -1.99 25.90 8.30
C ASP A 67 -0.82 24.90 8.17
N GLU A 68 -0.82 23.81 8.96
CA GLU A 68 0.27 22.82 8.98
C GLU A 68 -0.22 21.40 8.64
N PHE A 69 -1.22 20.88 9.36
CA PHE A 69 -1.61 19.47 9.27
C PHE A 69 -2.30 19.12 7.93
N LEU A 70 -3.37 19.83 7.58
CA LEU A 70 -4.11 19.59 6.33
C LEU A 70 -3.28 19.86 5.07
N PRO A 71 -2.45 20.93 4.98
CA PRO A 71 -1.58 21.14 3.83
C PRO A 71 -0.57 20.00 3.63
N PHE A 72 -0.09 19.38 4.71
CA PHE A 72 0.84 18.26 4.59
C PHE A 72 0.20 17.01 4.00
N LEU A 73 -1.11 16.76 4.23
CA LEU A 73 -1.82 15.69 3.53
C LEU A 73 -1.79 15.89 2.00
N ASN A 74 -1.91 17.12 1.53
CA ASN A 74 -1.79 17.42 0.10
C ASN A 74 -0.37 17.15 -0.42
N VAL A 75 0.66 17.49 0.36
CA VAL A 75 2.06 17.18 0.00
C VAL A 75 2.29 15.66 -0.15
N LEU A 76 1.69 14.86 0.74
CA LEU A 76 1.76 13.40 0.64
C LEU A 76 0.98 12.89 -0.59
N ALA A 77 -0.21 13.43 -0.84
CA ALA A 77 -1.03 13.08 -2.00
C ALA A 77 -0.34 13.43 -3.33
N ASP A 78 0.29 14.60 -3.43
CA ASP A 78 1.08 15.03 -4.59
C ASP A 78 2.27 14.08 -4.84
N SER A 79 2.76 13.41 -3.78
CA SER A 79 3.81 12.39 -3.85
C SER A 79 3.28 10.97 -4.15
N GLY A 80 1.96 10.82 -4.37
CA GLY A 80 1.29 9.54 -4.66
C GLY A 80 0.61 8.88 -3.45
N PHE A 81 0.69 9.46 -2.25
CA PHE A 81 0.23 8.82 -1.01
C PHE A 81 -0.96 9.57 -0.40
N HIS A 82 -2.16 9.06 -0.65
CA HIS A 82 -3.41 9.55 -0.06
C HIS A 82 -3.57 9.00 1.35
N VAL A 83 -2.88 9.65 2.29
CA VAL A 83 -2.87 9.24 3.69
C VAL A 83 -4.14 9.69 4.40
N ASP A 84 -4.77 8.78 5.14
CA ASP A 84 -5.91 9.13 5.99
C ASP A 84 -5.47 10.06 7.14
N PRO A 85 -6.24 11.11 7.48
CA PRO A 85 -5.91 12.02 8.59
C PRO A 85 -5.62 11.29 9.91
N ASN A 86 -6.38 10.24 10.25
CA ASN A 86 -6.12 9.44 11.45
C ASN A 86 -4.75 8.77 11.37
N LEU A 87 -4.38 8.22 10.21
CA LEU A 87 -3.09 7.56 10.03
C LEU A 87 -1.91 8.54 10.15
N LEU A 88 -2.04 9.73 9.56
CA LEU A 88 -1.04 10.80 9.72
C LEU A 88 -0.94 11.26 11.19
N PHE A 89 -2.06 11.36 11.88
CA PHE A 89 -2.09 11.73 13.29
C PHE A 89 -1.49 10.64 14.18
N GLN A 90 -1.73 9.37 13.87
CA GLN A 90 -1.04 8.23 14.49
C GLN A 90 0.47 8.28 14.24
N SER A 91 0.92 8.66 13.03
CA SER A 91 2.35 8.87 12.77
C SER A 91 2.95 9.98 13.63
N LEU A 92 2.22 11.06 13.86
CA LEU A 92 2.65 12.15 14.73
C LEU A 92 2.86 11.67 16.16
N THR A 93 1.88 10.98 16.74
CA THR A 93 1.96 10.48 18.12
C THR A 93 2.97 9.33 18.24
N ALA A 94 3.10 8.49 17.22
CA ALA A 94 4.11 7.44 17.14
C ALA A 94 5.53 8.02 17.14
N VAL A 95 5.76 9.08 16.36
CA VAL A 95 7.06 9.76 16.31
C VAL A 95 7.34 10.49 17.64
N GLY A 96 6.37 11.28 18.12
CA GLY A 96 6.55 12.13 19.29
C GLY A 96 6.70 11.35 20.61
N ILE A 97 5.80 10.40 20.87
CA ILE A 97 5.66 9.75 22.19
C ILE A 97 5.49 8.23 22.12
N LYS A 98 5.65 7.62 20.94
CA LYS A 98 5.60 6.15 20.74
C LYS A 98 4.25 5.53 21.14
N LYS A 99 3.15 6.28 20.99
CA LYS A 99 1.77 5.82 21.23
C LYS A 99 0.87 6.07 20.02
N VAL A 100 -0.17 5.25 19.86
CA VAL A 100 -1.18 5.43 18.80
C VAL A 100 -2.62 5.35 19.30
N ARG A 101 -2.84 5.05 20.59
CA ARG A 101 -4.13 5.18 21.27
C ARG A 101 -4.23 6.56 21.89
N PHE A 102 -5.10 7.40 21.33
CA PHE A 102 -5.17 8.80 21.73
C PHE A 102 -5.63 8.98 23.18
N LYS A 103 -6.57 8.14 23.65
CA LYS A 103 -6.98 8.06 25.07
C LYS A 103 -5.84 7.82 26.09
N GLU A 104 -4.68 7.36 25.66
CA GLU A 104 -3.54 7.11 26.56
C GLU A 104 -2.48 8.20 26.50
N ILE A 105 -2.74 9.27 25.75
CA ILE A 105 -1.85 10.39 25.54
C ILE A 105 -2.18 11.47 26.55
N ASN A 106 -1.17 11.92 27.29
CA ASN A 106 -1.34 12.99 28.26
C ASN A 106 -1.75 14.28 27.54
N ASP A 107 -2.70 15.02 28.12
CA ASP A 107 -3.22 16.27 27.59
C ASP A 107 -2.14 17.34 27.34
N SER A 108 -1.02 17.28 28.07
CA SER A 108 0.15 18.15 27.87
C SER A 108 0.84 17.93 26.53
N PHE A 109 0.73 16.76 25.90
CA PHE A 109 1.33 16.52 24.58
C PHE A 109 0.67 17.37 23.49
N TRP A 110 -0.59 17.77 23.67
CA TRP A 110 -1.35 18.55 22.71
C TRP A 110 -1.03 20.05 22.74
N SER A 111 -0.15 20.49 23.63
CA SER A 111 0.32 21.88 23.64
C SER A 111 1.35 22.14 22.54
N ARG A 112 1.48 23.42 22.18
CA ARG A 112 2.32 23.87 21.06
C ARG A 112 3.78 23.44 21.17
N ASP A 113 4.32 23.53 22.38
CA ASP A 113 5.71 23.20 22.71
C ASP A 113 6.05 21.72 22.56
N GLN A 114 5.06 20.83 22.68
CA GLN A 114 5.25 19.39 22.48
C GLN A 114 4.92 18.95 21.05
N ILE A 115 3.83 19.47 20.49
CA ILE A 115 3.34 19.03 19.18
C ILE A 115 4.19 19.55 18.03
N GLU A 116 4.72 20.78 18.08
CA GLU A 116 5.51 21.34 16.97
C GLU A 116 6.83 20.59 16.71
N PRO A 117 7.65 20.25 17.74
CA PRO A 117 8.84 19.42 17.54
C PRO A 117 8.51 18.02 17.03
N ALA A 118 7.47 17.37 17.56
CA ALA A 118 7.02 16.06 17.12
C ALA A 118 6.53 16.10 15.66
N TRP A 119 5.83 17.16 15.29
CA TRP A 119 5.35 17.39 13.93
C TRP A 119 6.47 17.60 12.94
N LYS A 120 7.48 18.40 13.28
CA LYS A 120 8.66 18.59 12.43
C LYS A 120 9.34 17.26 12.12
N LYS A 121 9.57 16.42 13.15
CA LYS A 121 10.11 15.08 13.00
C LYS A 121 9.23 14.17 12.15
N CYS A 122 7.93 14.16 12.42
CA CYS A 122 6.96 13.36 11.67
C CYS A 122 6.97 13.69 10.17
N ARG A 123 6.98 14.97 9.79
CA ARG A 123 7.02 15.39 8.39
C ARG A 123 8.29 14.92 7.68
N GLU A 124 9.44 15.07 8.32
CA GLU A 124 10.71 14.61 7.75
C GLU A 124 10.79 13.08 7.67
N GLY A 125 10.24 12.38 8.66
CA GLY A 125 10.08 10.93 8.64
C GLY A 125 9.22 10.47 7.45
N TRP A 126 8.07 11.11 7.21
CA TRP A 126 7.21 10.83 6.05
C TRP A 126 7.90 11.05 4.71
N LYS A 127 8.56 12.20 4.53
CA LYS A 127 9.32 12.50 3.30
C LYS A 127 10.40 11.44 3.05
N ARG A 128 11.12 11.05 4.10
CA ARG A 128 12.15 10.01 4.02
C ARG A 128 11.55 8.64 3.66
N THR A 129 10.46 8.24 4.31
CA THR A 129 9.75 6.99 4.04
C THR A 129 9.30 6.92 2.58
N ILE A 130 8.61 7.95 2.09
CA ILE A 130 8.12 7.99 0.70
C ILE A 130 9.30 7.94 -0.28
N HIS A 131 10.33 8.76 -0.08
CA HIS A 131 11.49 8.77 -0.96
C HIS A 131 12.18 7.40 -1.02
N ARG A 132 12.32 6.71 0.13
CA ARG A 132 12.89 5.36 0.18
C ARG A 132 11.99 4.35 -0.52
N LEU A 133 10.68 4.38 -0.29
CA LEU A 133 9.68 3.50 -0.92
C LEU A 133 9.66 3.62 -2.45
N GLN A 134 9.77 4.84 -2.97
CA GLN A 134 9.81 5.11 -4.41
C GLN A 134 11.01 4.44 -5.11
N ASN A 135 12.15 4.31 -4.43
CA ASN A 135 13.32 3.60 -4.98
C ASN A 135 13.07 2.11 -5.21
N TYR A 136 12.08 1.51 -4.53
CA TYR A 136 11.66 0.12 -4.70
C TYR A 136 10.42 -0.01 -5.60
N GLY A 137 9.97 1.09 -6.21
CA GLY A 137 8.80 1.12 -7.07
C GLY A 137 7.49 1.32 -6.34
N VAL A 138 7.47 1.58 -5.03
CA VAL A 138 6.22 1.95 -4.35
C VAL A 138 5.99 3.45 -4.57
N LEU A 139 5.31 3.76 -5.67
CA LEU A 139 5.13 5.12 -6.18
C LEU A 139 3.83 5.78 -5.71
N SER A 140 2.87 4.99 -5.25
CA SER A 140 1.61 5.45 -4.70
C SER A 140 1.07 4.49 -3.65
N ASP A 141 0.02 4.91 -2.94
CA ASP A 141 -0.67 4.06 -1.96
C ASP A 141 -1.66 3.06 -2.60
N ASP A 142 -2.01 3.23 -3.87
CA ASP A 142 -3.00 2.41 -4.59
C ASP A 142 -2.69 0.89 -4.55
N PRO A 143 -1.47 0.43 -4.89
CA PRO A 143 -1.15 -1.00 -4.84
C PRO A 143 -0.89 -1.50 -3.42
N LEU A 144 -0.84 -0.65 -2.39
CA LEU A 144 -0.52 -1.08 -1.04
C LEU A 144 -1.63 -1.96 -0.44
N PRO A 145 -1.28 -3.10 0.19
CA PRO A 145 -2.27 -3.91 0.90
C PRO A 145 -2.80 -3.23 2.16
N THR A 146 -1.96 -2.44 2.82
CA THR A 146 -2.30 -1.65 3.99
C THR A 146 -1.39 -0.42 4.09
N GLN A 147 -1.95 0.71 4.49
CA GLN A 147 -1.17 1.90 4.81
C GLN A 147 -0.67 1.88 6.27
N ALA A 148 -1.24 1.06 7.17
CA ALA A 148 -0.93 1.07 8.60
C ALA A 148 0.57 0.82 8.87
N ALA A 149 1.21 -0.04 8.08
CA ALA A 149 2.65 -0.32 8.18
C ALA A 149 3.52 0.93 7.96
N LEU A 150 3.01 1.96 7.27
CA LEU A 150 3.73 3.23 7.06
C LEU A 150 3.97 3.97 8.38
N VAL A 151 3.06 3.86 9.37
CA VAL A 151 3.24 4.49 10.69
C VAL A 151 4.51 3.97 11.36
N THR A 152 4.70 2.65 11.38
CA THR A 152 5.90 2.01 11.92
C THR A 152 7.15 2.37 11.12
N LEU A 153 7.07 2.37 9.78
CA LEU A 153 8.21 2.79 8.95
C LEU A 153 8.63 4.24 9.24
N VAL A 154 7.68 5.16 9.31
CA VAL A 154 7.94 6.58 9.63
C VAL A 154 8.60 6.71 10.99
N ALA A 155 8.12 5.98 12.01
CA ALA A 155 8.71 6.02 13.34
C ALA A 155 10.12 5.41 13.39
N LEU A 156 10.39 4.33 12.65
CA LEU A 156 11.71 3.72 12.53
C LEU A 156 12.71 4.63 11.81
N LEU A 157 12.31 5.23 10.68
CA LEU A 157 13.17 6.09 9.89
C LEU A 157 13.37 7.49 10.49
N ASP A 158 12.47 7.94 11.36
CA ASP A 158 12.71 9.10 12.22
C ASP A 158 13.78 8.79 13.28
N ARG A 159 13.72 7.59 13.88
CA ARG A 159 14.69 7.16 14.90
C ARG A 159 16.07 6.88 14.32
N PHE A 160 16.13 6.25 13.14
CA PHE A 160 17.36 5.83 12.47
C PHE A 160 17.49 6.48 11.07
N PRO A 161 17.57 7.82 10.97
CA PRO A 161 17.45 8.54 9.70
C PRO A 161 18.60 8.29 8.73
N GLU A 162 19.81 8.09 9.25
CA GLU A 162 21.05 8.01 8.47
C GLU A 162 21.57 6.58 8.32
N GLU A 163 20.92 5.60 8.95
CA GLU A 163 21.34 4.22 8.87
C GLU A 163 21.01 3.60 7.50
N GLY A 164 21.92 2.75 7.02
CA GLY A 164 21.66 1.84 5.92
C GLY A 164 20.67 0.74 6.31
N GLY A 165 20.44 -0.22 5.42
CA GLY A 165 19.57 -1.37 5.73
C GLY A 165 18.08 -1.15 5.46
N PHE A 166 17.73 -0.18 4.62
CA PHE A 166 16.34 -0.02 4.17
C PHE A 166 15.84 -1.26 3.41
N ASP A 167 16.71 -2.07 2.79
CA ASP A 167 16.34 -3.40 2.26
C ASP A 167 15.63 -4.26 3.31
N SER A 168 16.16 -4.32 4.53
CA SER A 168 15.56 -5.06 5.65
C SER A 168 14.23 -4.45 6.07
N ALA A 169 14.14 -3.12 6.14
CA ALA A 169 12.89 -2.43 6.48
C ALA A 169 11.81 -2.65 5.41
N PHE A 170 12.20 -2.63 4.13
CA PHE A 170 11.32 -2.91 3.01
C PHE A 170 10.88 -4.38 3.00
N TYR A 171 11.79 -5.31 3.29
CA TYR A 171 11.45 -6.73 3.49
C TYR A 171 10.38 -6.90 4.56
N TRP A 172 10.56 -6.29 5.74
CA TRP A 172 9.55 -6.32 6.79
C TRP A 172 8.23 -5.70 6.33
N PHE A 173 8.25 -4.57 5.63
CA PHE A 173 7.02 -3.93 5.11
C PHE A 173 6.24 -4.86 4.17
N VAL A 174 6.93 -5.55 3.27
CA VAL A 174 6.33 -6.54 2.37
C VAL A 174 5.77 -7.72 3.15
N GLN A 175 6.51 -8.25 4.13
CA GLN A 175 6.06 -9.41 4.92
C GLN A 175 4.94 -9.07 5.91
N ALA A 176 4.96 -7.89 6.54
CA ALA A 176 3.88 -7.40 7.38
C ALA A 176 2.57 -7.27 6.57
N SER A 177 2.69 -6.88 5.29
CA SER A 177 1.57 -6.87 4.35
C SER A 177 1.11 -8.28 3.98
N ARG A 178 2.04 -9.21 3.70
CA ARG A 178 1.74 -10.62 3.38
C ARG A 178 0.92 -11.31 4.47
N PHE A 179 1.37 -11.18 5.72
CA PHE A 179 0.78 -11.86 6.86
C PHE A 179 -0.33 -11.05 7.54
N GLY A 180 -0.79 -9.96 6.91
CA GLY A 180 -1.91 -9.16 7.41
C GLY A 180 -1.69 -8.64 8.83
N ARG A 181 -0.47 -8.19 9.16
CA ARG A 181 -0.07 -7.77 10.52
C ARG A 181 -1.06 -6.80 11.20
N TYR A 182 -1.74 -5.98 10.40
CA TYR A 182 -2.66 -4.94 10.85
C TYR A 182 -4.15 -5.21 10.53
N SER A 183 -4.52 -6.44 10.10
CA SER A 183 -5.90 -6.76 9.71
C SER A 183 -6.87 -6.94 10.89
N GLY A 184 -6.35 -7.30 12.07
CA GLY A 184 -7.11 -7.42 13.31
C GLY A 184 -7.19 -6.10 14.09
N SER A 185 -6.40 -5.98 15.15
CA SER A 185 -6.27 -4.73 15.93
C SER A 185 -5.05 -3.94 15.47
N SER A 186 -5.27 -3.02 14.52
CA SER A 186 -4.20 -2.17 13.98
C SER A 186 -3.48 -1.37 15.07
N ALA A 187 -4.22 -0.81 16.04
CA ALA A 187 -3.63 -0.06 17.16
C ALA A 187 -2.75 -0.93 18.06
N THR A 188 -3.19 -2.14 18.42
CA THR A 188 -2.35 -3.06 19.22
C THR A 188 -1.08 -3.45 18.48
N ALA A 189 -1.21 -3.79 17.21
CA ALA A 189 -0.08 -4.16 16.37
C ALA A 189 0.95 -3.01 16.26
N LEU A 190 0.46 -1.79 16.03
CA LEU A 190 1.30 -0.60 15.99
C LEU A 190 2.03 -0.34 17.32
N GLU A 191 1.36 -0.46 18.47
CA GLU A 191 2.02 -0.25 19.77
C GLU A 191 3.11 -1.29 20.05
N GLU A 192 2.86 -2.55 19.71
CA GLU A 192 3.87 -3.60 19.82
C GLU A 192 5.08 -3.30 18.95
N ASP A 193 4.85 -2.83 17.71
CA ASP A 193 5.92 -2.52 16.77
C ASP A 193 6.71 -1.27 17.22
N LEU A 194 6.01 -0.24 17.71
CA LEU A 194 6.63 0.98 18.23
C LEU A 194 7.43 0.71 19.49
N LYS A 195 6.98 -0.21 20.36
CA LYS A 195 7.74 -0.64 21.54
C LYS A 195 9.04 -1.33 21.14
N GLU A 196 8.98 -2.24 20.17
CA GLU A 196 10.17 -2.92 19.65
C GLU A 196 11.16 -1.91 19.03
N ALA A 197 10.65 -1.00 18.19
CA ALA A 197 11.44 0.08 17.61
C ALA A 197 12.02 1.01 18.70
N ALA A 198 11.30 1.21 19.81
CA ALA A 198 11.72 2.06 20.91
C ALA A 198 12.90 1.47 21.71
N THR A 199 13.05 0.15 21.73
CA THR A 199 14.11 -0.54 22.48
C THR A 199 15.32 -0.93 21.63
N ALA A 200 15.21 -0.86 20.30
CA ALA A 200 16.29 -1.26 19.39
C ALA A 200 17.49 -0.29 19.39
N SER A 201 18.70 -0.82 19.25
CA SER A 201 19.95 -0.03 19.22
C SER A 201 20.24 0.53 17.82
N ASN A 202 19.75 -0.13 16.77
CA ASN A 202 19.89 0.25 15.37
C ASN A 202 18.69 -0.26 14.56
N LEU A 203 18.57 0.18 13.30
CA LEU A 203 17.46 -0.15 12.40
C LEU A 203 17.34 -1.67 12.19
N VAL A 204 18.44 -2.36 11.90
CA VAL A 204 18.45 -3.79 11.59
C VAL A 204 17.97 -4.61 12.79
N GLU A 205 18.42 -4.27 14.01
CA GLU A 205 17.96 -4.91 15.25
C GLU A 205 16.45 -4.68 15.45
N GLY A 206 15.96 -3.46 15.24
CA GLY A 206 14.54 -3.14 15.33
C GLY A 206 13.72 -3.96 14.35
N ILE A 207 14.14 -4.02 13.08
CA ILE A 207 13.48 -4.85 12.07
C ILE A 207 13.50 -6.33 12.47
N ALA A 208 14.65 -6.88 12.89
CA ALA A 208 14.75 -8.27 13.32
C ALA A 208 13.79 -8.59 14.49
N GLY A 209 13.61 -7.64 15.40
CA GLY A 209 12.59 -7.70 16.45
C GLY A 209 11.17 -7.80 15.91
N LEU A 210 10.80 -6.92 14.98
CA LEU A 210 9.48 -6.92 14.34
C LEU A 210 9.21 -8.22 13.58
N MET A 211 10.23 -8.79 12.93
CA MET A 211 10.11 -10.04 12.17
C MET A 211 9.71 -11.23 13.04
N LYS A 212 10.01 -11.24 14.35
CA LYS A 212 9.64 -12.34 15.26
C LYS A 212 8.12 -12.54 15.38
N ARG A 213 7.33 -11.54 14.98
CA ARG A 213 5.86 -11.58 15.00
C ARG A 213 5.25 -12.11 13.71
N LEU A 214 6.07 -12.47 12.73
CA LEU A 214 5.65 -12.87 11.40
C LEU A 214 6.21 -14.25 11.06
N ALA A 215 5.45 -15.05 10.32
CA ALA A 215 5.91 -16.34 9.78
C ALA A 215 6.76 -16.16 8.49
N ALA A 216 7.65 -15.17 8.49
CA ALA A 216 8.32 -14.68 7.28
C ALA A 216 9.32 -15.65 6.64
N SER A 217 9.71 -16.71 7.34
CA SER A 217 10.55 -17.78 6.79
C SER A 217 9.78 -18.71 5.84
N GLN A 218 8.45 -18.64 5.79
CA GLN A 218 7.67 -19.42 4.84
C GLN A 218 7.95 -18.94 3.40
N PRO A 219 8.40 -19.82 2.48
CA PRO A 219 8.60 -19.45 1.09
C PRO A 219 7.27 -19.13 0.40
N ILE A 220 7.34 -18.53 -0.78
CA ILE A 220 6.19 -18.34 -1.66
C ILE A 220 6.12 -19.53 -2.62
N GLU A 221 4.97 -20.20 -2.68
CA GLU A 221 4.74 -21.33 -3.57
C GLU A 221 4.07 -20.88 -4.88
N ALA A 222 4.19 -21.69 -5.94
CA ALA A 222 3.57 -21.40 -7.23
C ALA A 222 2.03 -21.26 -7.13
N GLU A 223 1.40 -22.00 -6.22
CA GLU A 223 -0.05 -21.93 -5.98
C GLU A 223 -0.52 -20.52 -5.63
N GLU A 224 0.31 -19.72 -4.95
CA GLU A 224 -0.03 -18.36 -4.58
C GLU A 224 -0.21 -17.44 -5.80
N PHE A 225 0.44 -17.76 -6.92
CA PHE A 225 0.24 -17.09 -8.19
C PHE A 225 -0.87 -17.71 -9.05
N ARG A 226 -1.44 -18.86 -8.65
CA ARG A 226 -2.60 -19.46 -9.33
C ARG A 226 -3.94 -18.95 -8.81
N ARG A 227 -3.94 -18.32 -7.63
CA ARG A 227 -5.11 -17.69 -6.99
C ARG A 227 -5.77 -16.64 -7.88
N ASP A 228 -7.04 -16.36 -7.58
CA ASP A 228 -7.76 -15.22 -8.17
C ASP A 228 -6.98 -13.92 -7.88
N TYR A 229 -6.70 -13.13 -8.92
CA TYR A 229 -5.94 -11.88 -8.78
C TYR A 229 -6.66 -10.82 -7.92
N THR A 230 -7.97 -10.98 -7.70
CA THR A 230 -8.77 -10.14 -6.80
C THR A 230 -8.71 -10.59 -5.34
N ASP A 231 -8.19 -11.80 -5.06
CA ASP A 231 -8.01 -12.36 -3.72
C ASP A 231 -6.91 -11.63 -2.94
N GLY A 232 -7.31 -10.54 -2.30
CA GLY A 232 -6.43 -9.66 -1.55
C GLY A 232 -5.57 -8.75 -2.44
N LYS A 233 -5.04 -7.69 -1.82
CA LYS A 233 -4.16 -6.74 -2.52
C LYS A 233 -2.69 -7.18 -2.53
N PHE A 234 -2.28 -8.03 -1.58
CA PHE A 234 -0.87 -8.41 -1.41
C PHE A 234 -0.27 -9.09 -2.64
N TRP A 235 -0.97 -10.06 -3.23
CA TRP A 235 -0.40 -10.81 -4.34
C TRP A 235 -0.24 -9.96 -5.60
N ARG A 236 -1.18 -9.05 -5.86
CA ARG A 236 -1.04 -8.01 -6.89
C ARG A 236 0.09 -7.03 -6.58
N PHE A 237 0.22 -6.61 -5.33
CA PHE A 237 1.33 -5.76 -4.90
C PHE A 237 2.68 -6.42 -5.16
N LEU A 238 2.82 -7.69 -4.79
CA LEU A 238 4.05 -8.45 -5.03
C LEU A 238 4.34 -8.62 -6.52
N LEU A 239 3.34 -9.00 -7.33
CA LEU A 239 3.47 -9.08 -8.79
C LEU A 239 3.99 -7.76 -9.36
N TYR A 240 3.40 -6.64 -8.95
CA TYR A 240 3.84 -5.30 -9.35
C TYR A 240 5.30 -5.02 -8.98
N LEU A 241 5.73 -5.33 -7.75
CA LEU A 241 7.12 -5.13 -7.35
C LEU A 241 8.10 -5.96 -8.21
N LEU A 242 7.74 -7.21 -8.53
CA LEU A 242 8.58 -8.09 -9.34
C LEU A 242 8.75 -7.55 -10.76
N VAL A 243 7.67 -7.17 -11.43
CA VAL A 243 7.74 -6.63 -12.80
C VAL A 243 8.42 -5.27 -12.85
N TYR A 244 8.22 -4.41 -11.83
CA TYR A 244 8.92 -3.14 -11.70
C TYR A 244 10.44 -3.33 -11.54
N LYS A 245 10.84 -4.26 -10.66
CA LYS A 245 12.24 -4.66 -10.47
C LYS A 245 12.85 -5.21 -11.76
N ASN A 246 12.08 -5.98 -12.51
CA ASN A 246 12.48 -6.53 -13.81
C ASN A 246 12.49 -5.50 -14.95
N GLY A 247 12.31 -4.21 -14.64
CA GLY A 247 12.44 -3.13 -15.62
C GLY A 247 11.31 -3.08 -16.64
N ALA A 248 10.13 -3.63 -16.32
CA ALA A 248 9.04 -3.74 -17.27
C ALA A 248 8.64 -2.41 -17.89
N GLN A 249 8.54 -2.43 -19.21
CA GLN A 249 8.05 -1.34 -20.03
C GLN A 249 6.57 -1.51 -20.33
N ASP A 250 5.89 -0.38 -20.51
CA ASP A 250 4.51 -0.41 -20.96
C ASP A 250 4.41 -1.02 -22.36
N TRP A 251 3.28 -1.66 -22.64
CA TRP A 251 3.03 -2.37 -23.89
C TRP A 251 2.60 -1.45 -25.04
N ASP A 252 2.57 -0.15 -24.81
CA ASP A 252 2.37 0.83 -25.87
C ASP A 252 3.64 1.02 -26.73
N LYS A 253 3.55 1.92 -27.71
CA LYS A 253 4.68 2.23 -28.60
C LYS A 253 5.79 3.02 -27.91
N ALA A 254 5.47 3.81 -26.89
CA ALA A 254 6.46 4.61 -26.19
C ALA A 254 7.39 3.71 -25.36
N GLY A 255 6.87 2.60 -24.83
CA GLY A 255 7.67 1.66 -24.05
C GLY A 255 8.25 2.27 -22.79
N THR A 256 7.56 3.26 -22.22
CA THR A 256 7.97 3.90 -20.97
C THR A 256 8.04 2.85 -19.87
N ARG A 257 9.11 2.86 -19.07
CA ARG A 257 9.22 1.97 -17.91
C ARG A 257 8.06 2.23 -16.96
N LEU A 258 7.41 1.16 -16.49
CA LEU A 258 6.34 1.27 -15.50
C LEU A 258 6.82 2.08 -14.31
N GLY A 259 6.04 3.09 -13.95
CA GLY A 259 6.36 4.00 -12.85
C GLY A 259 7.26 5.19 -13.19
N PHE A 260 7.70 5.33 -14.44
CA PHE A 260 8.54 6.45 -14.90
C PHE A 260 7.83 7.28 -15.95
N ASP A 261 6.70 7.89 -15.59
CA ASP A 261 5.93 8.75 -16.50
C ASP A 261 6.04 10.21 -16.05
N GLY A 262 7.24 10.78 -16.06
CA GLY A 262 7.48 12.16 -15.61
C GLY A 262 7.16 12.45 -14.12
N LYS A 263 7.51 13.64 -13.63
CA LYS A 263 7.27 14.03 -12.22
C LYS A 263 5.80 14.38 -11.92
N GLU A 264 5.01 14.73 -12.93
CA GLU A 264 3.64 15.24 -12.77
C GLU A 264 2.58 14.14 -12.58
N LEU A 265 2.95 12.85 -12.62
CA LEU A 265 2.01 11.72 -12.61
C LEU A 265 2.07 10.81 -11.36
N LEU A 266 2.98 11.02 -10.41
CA LEU A 266 3.06 10.18 -9.20
C LEU A 266 1.76 10.21 -8.38
N ALA A 267 1.15 11.40 -8.24
CA ALA A 267 -0.13 11.59 -7.55
C ALA A 267 -1.24 10.65 -8.06
N ASN A 268 -1.20 10.26 -9.34
CA ASN A 268 -2.24 9.46 -9.98
C ASN A 268 -1.74 8.10 -10.46
N PHE A 269 -0.52 7.69 -10.07
CA PHE A 269 0.02 6.41 -10.51
C PHE A 269 -0.81 5.26 -9.94
N ARG A 270 -1.36 4.43 -10.82
CA ARG A 270 -2.14 3.23 -10.49
C ARG A 270 -1.78 2.09 -11.44
N PRO A 271 -1.15 1.01 -10.96
CA PRO A 271 -0.91 -0.17 -11.77
C PRO A 271 -2.20 -0.71 -12.38
N GLN A 272 -2.18 -1.05 -13.66
CA GLN A 272 -3.34 -1.66 -14.33
C GLN A 272 -3.12 -3.15 -14.52
N TRP A 273 -4.15 -3.91 -14.16
CA TRP A 273 -4.14 -5.37 -14.21
C TRP A 273 -4.79 -5.82 -15.51
N HIS A 274 -4.01 -6.44 -16.38
CA HIS A 274 -4.48 -6.90 -17.69
C HIS A 274 -4.35 -8.41 -17.82
N HIS A 275 -5.44 -9.09 -18.17
CA HIS A 275 -5.41 -10.51 -18.52
C HIS A 275 -4.62 -10.72 -19.80
N ILE A 276 -3.47 -11.37 -19.72
CA ILE A 276 -2.60 -11.72 -20.85
C ILE A 276 -3.37 -12.57 -21.86
N TYR A 277 -4.16 -13.53 -21.38
CA TYR A 277 -5.20 -14.19 -22.14
C TYR A 277 -6.55 -13.57 -21.73
N PRO A 278 -7.13 -12.65 -22.51
CA PRO A 278 -8.29 -11.91 -22.06
C PRO A 278 -9.50 -12.81 -21.79
N GLN A 279 -10.34 -12.43 -20.83
CA GLN A 279 -11.49 -13.23 -20.40
C GLN A 279 -12.36 -13.69 -21.57
N LYS A 280 -12.61 -12.81 -22.56
CA LYS A 280 -13.40 -13.12 -23.75
C LYS A 280 -12.78 -14.22 -24.63
N PHE A 281 -11.45 -14.29 -24.67
CA PHE A 281 -10.72 -15.32 -25.42
C PHE A 281 -10.86 -16.71 -24.77
N LEU A 282 -10.87 -16.76 -23.44
CA LEU A 282 -10.95 -18.00 -22.65
C LEU A 282 -12.37 -18.45 -22.30
N ASN A 283 -13.36 -17.55 -22.35
CA ASN A 283 -14.72 -17.82 -21.94
C ASN A 283 -15.31 -19.07 -22.63
N LYS A 284 -15.88 -19.99 -21.84
CA LYS A 284 -16.42 -21.30 -22.25
C LYS A 284 -15.40 -22.29 -22.81
N LYS A 285 -14.10 -21.98 -22.76
CA LYS A 285 -13.01 -22.88 -23.21
C LYS A 285 -12.13 -23.38 -22.08
N VAL A 286 -12.13 -22.65 -20.95
CA VAL A 286 -11.33 -22.90 -19.76
C VAL A 286 -12.21 -22.68 -18.52
N GLU A 287 -11.85 -23.33 -17.42
CA GLU A 287 -12.45 -23.18 -16.09
C GLU A 287 -12.42 -21.70 -15.63
N PRO A 288 -13.55 -21.12 -15.17
CA PRO A 288 -13.62 -19.71 -14.77
C PRO A 288 -12.55 -19.29 -13.77
N GLU A 289 -12.23 -20.15 -12.81
CA GLU A 289 -11.27 -19.91 -11.74
C GLU A 289 -9.85 -19.72 -12.29
N LYS A 290 -9.53 -20.35 -13.43
CA LYS A 290 -8.23 -20.21 -14.08
C LYS A 290 -8.14 -18.95 -14.93
N ILE A 291 -9.26 -18.36 -15.35
CA ILE A 291 -9.27 -17.14 -16.18
C ILE A 291 -8.72 -15.98 -15.37
N ASP A 292 -9.20 -15.82 -14.14
CA ASP A 292 -8.82 -14.74 -13.22
C ASP A 292 -7.59 -15.08 -12.37
N SER A 293 -6.83 -16.11 -12.76
CA SER A 293 -5.57 -16.47 -12.11
C SER A 293 -4.56 -15.30 -12.16
N LEU A 294 -3.86 -15.04 -11.06
CA LEU A 294 -2.83 -13.98 -11.00
C LEU A 294 -1.69 -14.22 -12.01
N ALA A 295 -1.37 -15.48 -12.30
CA ALA A 295 -0.42 -15.87 -13.34
C ALA A 295 -0.93 -15.55 -14.77
N ASN A 296 -2.19 -15.16 -14.96
CA ASN A 296 -2.70 -14.59 -16.20
C ASN A 296 -2.64 -13.06 -16.23
N ILE A 297 -2.16 -12.38 -15.18
CA ILE A 297 -2.19 -10.92 -15.10
C ILE A 297 -0.83 -10.31 -15.45
N ALA A 298 -0.81 -9.37 -16.39
CA ALA A 298 0.29 -8.45 -16.64
C ALA A 298 -0.01 -7.09 -16.01
N VAL A 299 1.06 -6.34 -15.68
CA VAL A 299 0.92 -4.97 -15.19
C VAL A 299 1.31 -4.01 -16.31
N ILE A 300 0.38 -3.18 -16.76
CA ILE A 300 0.58 -2.26 -17.88
C ILE A 300 0.01 -0.86 -17.58
N GLY A 301 0.17 0.08 -18.50
CA GLY A 301 -0.38 1.43 -18.38
C GLY A 301 -1.86 1.52 -18.77
N PRO A 302 -2.60 2.53 -18.28
CA PRO A 302 -4.04 2.67 -18.50
C PRO A 302 -4.40 2.84 -19.98
N ASN A 303 -3.61 3.61 -20.72
CA ASN A 303 -3.88 3.88 -22.13
C ASN A 303 -3.85 2.61 -22.97
N ILE A 304 -2.83 1.76 -22.78
CA ILE A 304 -2.74 0.51 -23.53
C ILE A 304 -3.72 -0.54 -23.04
N ASN A 305 -4.01 -0.59 -21.73
CA ASN A 305 -5.00 -1.51 -21.17
C ASN A 305 -6.39 -1.30 -21.82
N ILE A 306 -6.81 -0.04 -21.93
CA ILE A 306 -8.07 0.34 -22.62
C ILE A 306 -8.03 -0.05 -24.10
N ARG A 307 -6.89 0.17 -24.77
CA ARG A 307 -6.72 -0.12 -26.20
C ARG A 307 -6.68 -1.62 -26.52
N ILE A 308 -6.10 -2.45 -25.65
CA ILE A 308 -6.11 -3.91 -25.82
C ILE A 308 -7.50 -4.46 -25.49
N SER A 309 -8.10 -4.03 -24.38
CA SER A 309 -9.42 -4.46 -23.95
C SER A 309 -9.55 -5.99 -23.94
N ASN A 310 -10.48 -6.55 -24.71
CA ASN A 310 -10.78 -7.98 -24.76
C ASN A 310 -10.31 -8.67 -26.06
N GLN A 311 -9.31 -8.10 -26.73
CA GLN A 311 -8.77 -8.64 -27.98
C GLN A 311 -8.08 -9.98 -27.77
N ASP A 312 -8.08 -10.82 -28.79
CA ASP A 312 -7.32 -12.07 -28.81
C ASP A 312 -5.83 -11.79 -28.59
N PRO A 313 -5.13 -12.55 -27.72
CA PRO A 313 -3.71 -12.34 -27.44
C PRO A 313 -2.85 -12.33 -28.69
N MET A 314 -3.06 -13.29 -29.60
CA MET A 314 -2.29 -13.35 -30.85
C MET A 314 -2.52 -12.10 -31.71
N LYS A 315 -3.73 -11.49 -31.65
CA LYS A 315 -4.04 -10.28 -32.42
C LYS A 315 -3.45 -9.02 -31.81
N TYR A 316 -3.59 -8.83 -30.49
CA TYR A 316 -3.16 -7.58 -29.88
C TYR A 316 -1.64 -7.51 -29.76
N LEU A 317 -0.96 -8.65 -29.55
CA LEU A 317 0.51 -8.71 -29.49
C LEU A 317 1.13 -8.18 -30.78
N ASP A 318 0.59 -8.57 -31.93
CA ASP A 318 1.06 -8.07 -33.24
C ASP A 318 0.61 -6.62 -33.49
N LYS A 319 -0.67 -6.30 -33.25
CA LYS A 319 -1.24 -4.97 -33.49
C LYS A 319 -0.52 -3.86 -32.73
N TYR A 320 -0.10 -4.13 -31.50
CA TYR A 320 0.64 -3.16 -30.66
C TYR A 320 2.14 -3.40 -30.67
N THR A 321 2.62 -4.35 -31.47
CA THR A 321 4.05 -4.64 -31.66
C THR A 321 4.75 -4.91 -30.32
N ILE A 322 4.10 -5.71 -29.47
CA ILE A 322 4.64 -6.09 -28.16
C ILE A 322 5.78 -7.08 -28.42
N SER A 323 7.00 -6.69 -28.08
CA SER A 323 8.20 -7.50 -28.27
C SER A 323 8.26 -8.66 -27.27
N GLU A 324 9.02 -9.70 -27.61
CA GLU A 324 9.33 -10.79 -26.68
C GLU A 324 10.02 -10.27 -25.41
N GLU A 325 10.87 -9.25 -25.53
CA GLU A 325 11.51 -8.59 -24.39
C GLU A 325 10.46 -8.00 -23.42
N LYS A 326 9.43 -7.32 -23.92
CA LYS A 326 8.34 -6.78 -23.08
C LYS A 326 7.52 -7.88 -22.40
N LEU A 327 7.43 -9.07 -23.01
CA LEU A 327 6.80 -10.25 -22.41
C LEU A 327 7.70 -10.86 -21.32
N GLN A 328 9.00 -11.02 -21.60
CA GLN A 328 9.98 -11.52 -20.63
C GLN A 328 10.09 -10.63 -19.39
N GLN A 329 9.98 -9.31 -19.58
CA GLN A 329 9.90 -8.35 -18.47
C GLN A 329 8.70 -8.58 -17.54
N GLN A 330 7.61 -9.17 -18.05
CA GLN A 330 6.41 -9.58 -17.30
C GLN A 330 6.48 -11.04 -16.82
N PHE A 331 7.65 -11.67 -16.92
CA PHE A 331 7.88 -13.10 -16.65
C PHE A 331 7.07 -14.03 -17.55
N VAL A 332 6.86 -13.64 -18.80
CA VAL A 332 6.20 -14.43 -19.84
C VAL A 332 7.24 -14.95 -20.82
N ASP A 333 7.64 -16.22 -20.67
CA ASP A 333 8.54 -16.93 -21.60
C ASP A 333 7.76 -17.70 -22.68
N TRP A 334 6.74 -17.06 -23.25
CA TRP A 334 5.93 -17.64 -24.32
C TRP A 334 6.25 -16.95 -25.63
N LYS A 335 6.48 -17.74 -26.68
CA LYS A 335 6.53 -17.20 -28.05
C LYS A 335 5.12 -16.91 -28.55
N ARG A 336 5.01 -16.03 -29.54
CA ARG A 336 3.72 -15.56 -30.06
C ARG A 336 2.83 -16.70 -30.57
N GLU A 337 3.42 -17.67 -31.24
CA GLU A 337 2.77 -18.88 -31.75
C GLU A 337 2.25 -19.81 -30.65
N GLU A 338 2.64 -19.60 -29.40
CA GLU A 338 2.29 -20.44 -28.26
C GLU A 338 1.05 -19.94 -27.50
N PHE A 339 0.52 -18.76 -27.85
CA PHE A 339 -0.67 -18.16 -27.21
C PHE A 339 -2.01 -18.83 -27.59
N ALA A 340 -1.95 -20.06 -28.07
CA ALA A 340 -3.12 -20.87 -28.34
C ALA A 340 -3.82 -21.29 -27.03
N VAL A 341 -5.16 -21.41 -27.06
CA VAL A 341 -5.97 -21.79 -25.89
C VAL A 341 -5.51 -23.12 -25.29
N GLN A 342 -5.09 -24.06 -26.13
CA GLN A 342 -4.67 -25.41 -25.74
C GLN A 342 -3.43 -25.41 -24.83
N LYS A 343 -2.58 -24.37 -24.93
CA LYS A 343 -1.38 -24.20 -24.10
C LYS A 343 -1.64 -23.35 -22.85
N TYR A 344 -2.87 -22.90 -22.60
CA TYR A 344 -3.16 -21.95 -21.52
C TYR A 344 -2.82 -22.52 -20.13
N HIS A 345 -3.12 -23.80 -19.89
CA HIS A 345 -2.79 -24.45 -18.61
C HIS A 345 -1.28 -24.55 -18.40
N GLU A 346 -0.53 -24.94 -19.43
CA GLU A 346 0.94 -24.96 -19.41
C GLU A 346 1.52 -23.56 -19.16
N PHE A 347 0.93 -22.53 -19.77
CA PHE A 347 1.31 -21.13 -19.56
C PHE A 347 1.13 -20.71 -18.10
N LEU A 348 -0.02 -21.02 -17.49
CA LEU A 348 -0.28 -20.69 -16.09
C LEU A 348 0.74 -21.37 -15.16
N ASP A 349 0.98 -22.67 -15.34
CA ASP A 349 1.88 -23.43 -14.47
C ASP A 349 3.34 -22.95 -14.60
N ALA A 350 3.80 -22.70 -15.84
CA ALA A 350 5.14 -22.20 -16.09
C ALA A 350 5.34 -20.79 -15.51
N ARG A 351 4.41 -19.87 -15.76
CA ARG A 351 4.50 -18.49 -15.26
C ARG A 351 4.36 -18.42 -13.75
N ALA A 352 3.45 -19.18 -13.14
CA ALA A 352 3.29 -19.25 -11.69
C ALA A 352 4.57 -19.76 -10.99
N SER A 353 5.18 -20.81 -11.55
CA SER A 353 6.45 -21.37 -11.04
C SER A 353 7.59 -20.36 -11.14
N ARG A 354 7.70 -19.65 -12.28
CA ARG A 354 8.71 -18.61 -12.47
C ARG A 354 8.52 -17.45 -11.50
N LEU A 355 7.29 -16.94 -11.37
CA LEU A 355 6.97 -15.84 -10.45
C LEU A 355 7.28 -16.22 -8.98
N ALA A 356 7.01 -17.46 -8.58
CA ALA A 356 7.37 -17.95 -7.24
C ALA A 356 8.88 -17.98 -7.00
N SER A 357 9.67 -18.43 -7.98
CA SER A 357 11.13 -18.38 -7.88
C SER A 357 11.64 -16.95 -7.72
N GLU A 358 11.19 -16.05 -8.59
CA GLU A 358 11.59 -14.63 -8.61
C GLU A 358 11.16 -13.90 -7.34
N ALA A 359 9.97 -14.21 -6.82
CA ALA A 359 9.48 -13.70 -5.55
C ALA A 359 10.39 -14.07 -4.38
N ASN A 360 10.74 -15.36 -4.29
CA ASN A 360 11.62 -15.87 -3.24
C ASN A 360 13.03 -15.28 -3.34
N ASP A 361 13.60 -15.17 -4.54
CA ASP A 361 14.92 -14.57 -4.76
C ASP A 361 14.93 -13.07 -4.42
N TYR A 362 13.84 -12.38 -4.73
CA TYR A 362 13.68 -10.98 -4.35
C TYR A 362 13.61 -10.80 -2.82
N LEU A 363 12.75 -11.57 -2.15
CA LEU A 363 12.63 -11.55 -0.69
C LEU A 363 13.93 -11.96 0.01
N LEU A 364 14.64 -12.96 -0.51
CA LEU A 364 15.95 -13.35 0.00
C LEU A 364 16.95 -12.19 -0.11
N THR A 365 16.98 -11.51 -1.26
CA THR A 365 17.86 -10.35 -1.48
C THR A 365 17.61 -9.23 -0.47
N LEU A 366 16.35 -8.88 -0.23
CA LEU A 366 15.97 -7.83 0.73
C LEU A 366 16.32 -8.23 2.18
N SER A 367 16.24 -9.53 2.51
CA SER A 367 16.48 -10.03 3.87
C SER A 367 17.96 -10.27 4.23
N LYS A 368 18.91 -10.04 3.31
CA LYS A 368 20.35 -10.31 3.54
C LYS A 368 20.95 -9.61 4.75
N GLY A 369 20.42 -8.43 5.11
CA GLY A 369 20.85 -7.69 6.30
C GLY A 369 20.35 -8.25 7.63
N LEU A 370 19.43 -9.22 7.61
CA LEU A 370 18.79 -9.78 8.80
C LEU A 370 19.40 -11.13 9.21
N PRO A 371 19.19 -11.58 10.47
CA PRO A 371 19.55 -12.94 10.89
C PRO A 371 18.87 -14.01 10.03
N ASP A 372 19.51 -15.18 9.89
CA ASP A 372 19.00 -16.29 9.07
C ASP A 372 17.58 -16.74 9.45
N SER A 373 17.22 -16.63 10.74
CA SER A 373 15.87 -16.96 11.23
C SER A 373 14.76 -16.09 10.63
N CYS A 374 15.09 -14.92 10.08
CA CYS A 374 14.14 -14.00 9.45
C CYS A 374 14.03 -14.19 7.94
N ARG A 375 14.91 -15.02 7.33
CA ARG A 375 15.01 -15.18 5.87
C ARG A 375 14.08 -16.28 5.36
N PRO A 376 13.61 -16.21 4.10
CA PRO A 376 12.84 -17.29 3.50
C PRO A 376 13.61 -18.62 3.50
N ASN A 377 12.97 -19.70 3.94
CA ASN A 377 13.56 -21.03 3.95
C ASN A 377 13.29 -21.76 2.63
N LEU A 378 14.16 -21.53 1.64
CA LEU A 378 13.98 -22.08 0.29
C LEU A 378 14.14 -23.61 0.21
N LYS A 379 14.69 -24.26 1.23
CA LYS A 379 14.77 -25.74 1.29
C LYS A 379 13.39 -26.38 1.47
N MET A 380 12.43 -25.69 2.08
CA MET A 380 11.06 -26.20 2.24
C MET A 380 10.28 -26.18 0.92
N ALA A 381 10.50 -25.20 0.05
CA ALA A 381 9.83 -25.10 -1.25
C ALA A 381 10.20 -26.26 -2.20
N ALA A 382 11.44 -26.75 -2.15
CA ALA A 382 11.90 -27.87 -2.98
C ALA A 382 11.34 -29.24 -2.53
N GLY A 383 10.93 -29.36 -1.26
CA GLY A 383 10.41 -30.62 -0.69
C GLY A 383 8.98 -30.96 -1.11
N ASN A 384 8.14 -29.95 -1.36
CA ASN A 384 6.73 -30.15 -1.75
C ASN A 384 6.54 -30.52 -3.23
N ASN A 385 7.53 -30.24 -4.10
CA ASN A 385 7.49 -30.61 -5.53
C ASN A 385 7.95 -32.06 -5.82
N SER A 386 8.33 -32.84 -4.81
CA SER A 386 8.87 -34.21 -4.99
C SER A 386 7.85 -35.32 -4.72
N THR A 387 6.59 -34.98 -4.48
CA THR A 387 5.52 -35.95 -4.17
C THR A 387 4.18 -35.50 -4.76
N VAL A 388 3.99 -35.69 -6.07
CA VAL A 388 2.75 -36.15 -6.72
C VAL A 388 3.14 -36.89 -7.99
#